data_AF-A0A2I7SI75-F1
#
_entry.id   AF-A0A2I7SI75-F1
#
_cell.length_a   1.000
_cell.length_b   1.000
_cell.length_c   1.000
_cell.angle_alpha   90.00
_cell.angle_beta   90.00
_cell.angle_gamma   90.00
#
_symmetry.space_group_name_H-M   'P 1'
#
loop_
_entity.id
_entity.type
_entity.pdbx_description
1 polymer ?
#
loop_
_entity_poly.entity_id
_entity_poly.type
_entity_poly.pdbx_seq_one_letter_code
_entity_poly.pdbx_strand_id
1 'polypeptide(L)'
;MNFSKNITYWYSNNKRDLPWRKTKNPYHIWLSEIILQQTQVNQGLPFYEAFVNHFPSVFHLAEANEAEVLKLWQGLGYYSRARNLHASAKYVANELQGVFPNNYKELLKLKGVGDYTASAIASFCFNESTAVVDGNVYRVLSRYFGIDTPINSSKGSKAFKALAQELIDGNNPSEYNQAIMEFGAIQCKPKNPDCLACVFQDTCVAFNENRVDALPVKIKSAKAKKKYFNFLVFISDDGKTILEQREGKGIWQNLYQFPLIETPSDISETVFQEHLSAHSLLKGQDYTWSLYNKDAIVHKLSHQHLYTRFWIINIKELNAQTIPINSIRDYAVPILIGNFIEEFSF
;
A
#
# COMPACT_ATOMS: atom_id res chain seq x y z
N MET A 1 22.12 -7.19 29.91
CA MET A 1 20.78 -6.61 29.69
C MET A 1 19.97 -7.60 28.86
N ASN A 2 18.76 -7.97 29.27
CA ASN A 2 18.04 -9.10 28.68
C ASN A 2 16.92 -8.67 27.70
N PHE A 3 17.21 -7.70 26.81
CA PHE A 3 16.21 -7.10 25.91
C PHE A 3 15.44 -8.14 25.09
N SER A 4 16.18 -9.02 24.41
CA SER A 4 15.61 -9.99 23.48
C SER A 4 14.78 -11.08 24.17
N LYS A 5 15.16 -11.52 25.38
CA LYS A 5 14.32 -12.49 26.14
C LYS A 5 13.08 -11.82 26.73
N ASN A 6 13.19 -10.57 27.20
CA ASN A 6 12.03 -9.86 27.74
C ASN A 6 10.97 -9.60 26.67
N ILE A 7 11.38 -9.20 25.45
CA ILE A 7 10.44 -8.93 24.36
C ILE A 7 9.79 -10.21 23.82
N THR A 8 10.54 -11.31 23.73
CA THR A 8 10.02 -12.62 23.30
C THR A 8 9.09 -13.21 24.36
N TYR A 9 9.42 -13.09 25.65
CA TYR A 9 8.51 -13.45 26.74
C TYR A 9 7.23 -12.62 26.73
N TRP A 10 7.32 -11.31 26.49
CA TRP A 10 6.13 -10.49 26.33
C TRP A 10 5.31 -10.96 25.11
N TYR A 11 5.95 -11.28 23.99
CA TYR A 11 5.29 -11.73 22.76
C TYR A 11 4.54 -13.06 22.94
N SER A 12 5.11 -14.03 23.66
CA SER A 12 4.45 -15.32 23.90
C SER A 12 3.10 -15.17 24.62
N ASN A 13 2.95 -14.12 25.44
CA ASN A 13 1.73 -13.82 26.19
C ASN A 13 0.77 -12.84 25.48
N ASN A 14 1.25 -12.04 24.53
CA ASN A 14 0.50 -10.89 23.99
C ASN A 14 0.32 -10.89 22.46
N LYS A 15 0.90 -11.86 21.74
CA LYS A 15 0.80 -11.90 20.27
C LYS A 15 -0.65 -12.02 19.81
N ARG A 16 -1.04 -11.19 18.84
CA ARG A 16 -2.33 -11.33 18.16
C ARG A 16 -2.37 -12.59 17.31
N ASP A 17 -3.54 -13.21 17.27
CA ASP A 17 -3.82 -14.32 16.38
C ASP A 17 -4.04 -13.80 14.94
N LEU A 18 -3.09 -14.08 14.05
CA LEU A 18 -3.11 -13.60 12.66
C LEU A 18 -2.91 -14.80 11.71
N PRO A 19 -3.64 -14.91 10.60
CA PRO A 19 -3.58 -16.07 9.72
C PRO A 19 -2.18 -16.42 9.23
N TRP A 20 -1.40 -15.42 8.80
CA TRP A 20 -0.04 -15.60 8.32
C TRP A 20 0.97 -16.00 9.40
N ARG A 21 0.61 -15.95 10.69
CA ARG A 21 1.44 -16.49 11.79
C ARG A 21 1.24 -17.98 12.05
N LYS A 22 0.19 -18.58 11.47
CA LYS A 22 -0.16 -20.00 11.64
C LYS A 22 0.52 -20.90 10.60
N THR A 23 1.36 -20.34 9.74
CA THR A 23 2.00 -21.04 8.64
C THR A 23 3.48 -20.63 8.52
N LYS A 24 4.27 -21.49 7.90
CA LYS A 24 5.63 -21.18 7.42
C LYS A 24 5.71 -21.18 5.89
N ASN A 25 4.57 -21.29 5.21
CA ASN A 25 4.52 -21.29 3.75
C ASN A 25 4.99 -19.91 3.22
N PRO A 26 6.08 -19.87 2.43
CA PRO A 26 6.63 -18.63 1.90
C PRO A 26 5.64 -17.83 1.06
N TYR A 27 4.75 -18.49 0.31
CA TYR A 27 3.75 -17.81 -0.51
C TYR A 27 2.79 -16.97 0.35
N HIS A 28 2.24 -17.56 1.41
CA HIS A 28 1.30 -16.90 2.29
C HIS A 28 1.96 -15.79 3.11
N ILE A 29 3.17 -16.01 3.62
CA ILE A 29 3.91 -14.98 4.37
C ILE A 29 4.30 -13.83 3.44
N TRP A 30 4.85 -14.13 2.25
CA TRP A 30 5.19 -13.09 1.27
C TRP A 30 3.96 -12.26 0.88
N LEU A 31 2.83 -12.89 0.60
CA LEU A 31 1.58 -12.21 0.29
C LEU A 31 1.15 -11.26 1.42
N SER A 32 1.14 -11.71 2.68
CA SER A 32 0.80 -10.84 3.81
C SER A 32 1.79 -9.69 3.96
N GLU A 33 3.09 -9.94 3.82
CA GLU A 33 4.11 -8.90 3.94
C GLU A 33 3.95 -7.82 2.87
N ILE A 34 3.63 -8.18 1.61
CA ILE A 34 3.38 -7.20 0.54
C ILE A 34 2.08 -6.43 0.79
N ILE A 35 1.01 -7.10 1.23
CA ILE A 35 -0.28 -6.46 1.56
C ILE A 35 -0.13 -5.46 2.71
N LEU A 36 0.68 -5.78 3.73
CA LEU A 36 0.84 -4.95 4.93
C LEU A 36 1.86 -3.81 4.78
N GLN A 37 2.58 -3.73 3.66
CA GLN A 37 3.44 -2.57 3.37
C GLN A 37 2.61 -1.27 3.42
N GLN A 38 2.91 -0.39 4.37
CA GLN A 38 2.19 0.88 4.58
C GLN A 38 0.67 0.70 4.75
N THR A 39 0.22 -0.46 5.20
CA THR A 39 -1.18 -0.81 5.38
C THR A 39 -1.39 -1.37 6.78
N GLN A 40 -2.43 -0.92 7.48
CA GLN A 40 -2.74 -1.44 8.82
C GLN A 40 -3.30 -2.86 8.74
N VAL A 41 -3.09 -3.66 9.80
CA VAL A 41 -3.51 -5.07 9.85
C VAL A 41 -5.01 -5.25 9.63
N ASN A 42 -5.84 -4.42 10.27
CA ASN A 42 -7.30 -4.46 10.11
C ASN A 42 -7.76 -4.15 8.67
N GLN A 43 -7.05 -3.27 7.97
CA GLN A 43 -7.32 -2.94 6.57
C GLN A 43 -6.81 -4.03 5.62
N GLY A 44 -5.67 -4.63 5.92
CA GLY A 44 -5.02 -5.62 5.05
C GLY A 44 -5.59 -7.04 5.18
N LEU A 45 -6.12 -7.41 6.35
CA LEU A 45 -6.62 -8.76 6.62
C LEU A 45 -7.71 -9.23 5.63
N PRO A 46 -8.77 -8.45 5.35
CA PRO A 46 -9.79 -8.87 4.38
C PRO A 46 -9.22 -9.09 2.97
N PHE A 47 -8.23 -8.28 2.57
CA PHE A 47 -7.55 -8.45 1.29
C PHE A 47 -6.69 -9.71 1.28
N TYR A 48 -5.96 -9.98 2.36
CA TYR A 48 -5.19 -11.21 2.48
C TYR A 48 -6.08 -12.45 2.34
N GLU A 49 -7.21 -12.49 3.06
CA GLU A 49 -8.16 -13.60 2.99
C GLU A 49 -8.75 -13.75 1.59
N ALA A 50 -9.16 -12.64 0.96
CA ALA A 50 -9.66 -12.66 -0.42
C ALA A 50 -8.60 -13.19 -1.41
N PHE A 51 -7.34 -12.74 -1.29
CA PHE A 51 -6.25 -13.21 -2.13
C PHE A 51 -5.92 -14.68 -1.91
N VAL A 52 -5.91 -15.18 -0.67
CA VAL A 52 -5.64 -16.60 -0.39
C VAL A 52 -6.78 -17.48 -0.89
N ASN A 53 -8.03 -17.04 -0.77
CA ASN A 53 -9.19 -17.78 -1.26
C ASN A 53 -9.21 -17.84 -2.80
N HIS A 54 -8.91 -16.71 -3.45
CA HIS A 54 -8.98 -16.60 -4.90
C HIS A 54 -7.73 -17.13 -5.61
N PHE A 55 -6.55 -16.98 -4.99
CA PHE A 55 -5.28 -17.50 -5.45
C PHE A 55 -4.64 -18.38 -4.35
N PRO A 56 -5.01 -19.67 -4.22
CA PRO A 56 -4.52 -20.51 -3.14
C PRO A 56 -3.02 -20.80 -3.18
N SER A 57 -2.38 -20.66 -4.34
CA SER A 57 -0.94 -20.88 -4.51
C SER A 57 -0.31 -19.83 -5.44
N VAL A 58 1.02 -19.78 -5.44
CA VAL A 58 1.79 -18.90 -6.34
C VAL A 58 1.51 -19.16 -7.82
N PHE A 59 1.17 -20.41 -8.19
CA PHE A 59 0.81 -20.77 -9.56
C PHE A 59 -0.52 -20.12 -9.98
N HIS A 60 -1.55 -20.19 -9.13
CA HIS A 60 -2.82 -19.52 -9.41
C HIS A 60 -2.65 -18.01 -9.57
N LEU A 61 -1.85 -17.38 -8.70
CA LEU A 61 -1.55 -15.95 -8.82
C LEU A 61 -0.73 -15.62 -10.08
N ALA A 62 0.14 -16.52 -10.53
CA ALA A 62 0.96 -16.33 -11.73
C ALA A 62 0.17 -16.48 -13.04
N GLU A 63 -0.83 -17.38 -13.06
CA GLU A 63 -1.70 -17.63 -14.20
C GLU A 63 -2.75 -16.55 -14.40
N ALA A 64 -3.09 -15.82 -13.34
CA ALA A 64 -4.04 -14.71 -13.37
C ALA A 64 -3.67 -13.65 -14.40
N ASN A 65 -4.68 -12.99 -14.95
CA ASN A 65 -4.44 -11.77 -15.72
C ASN A 65 -4.19 -10.59 -14.77
N GLU A 66 -3.46 -9.57 -15.22
CA GLU A 66 -3.11 -8.45 -14.33
C GLU A 66 -4.34 -7.64 -13.88
N ALA A 67 -5.36 -7.54 -14.72
CA ALA A 67 -6.58 -6.80 -14.40
C ALA A 67 -7.33 -7.41 -13.21
N GLU A 68 -7.40 -8.73 -13.14
CA GLU A 68 -7.98 -9.50 -12.04
C GLU A 68 -7.22 -9.27 -10.72
N VAL A 69 -5.89 -9.32 -10.77
CA VAL A 69 -5.04 -9.03 -9.59
C VAL A 69 -5.26 -7.58 -9.13
N LEU A 70 -5.29 -6.62 -10.05
CA LEU A 70 -5.54 -5.20 -9.72
C LEU A 70 -6.95 -4.98 -9.19
N LYS A 71 -7.93 -5.74 -9.69
CA LYS A 71 -9.31 -5.68 -9.23
C LYS A 71 -9.44 -6.17 -7.80
N LEU A 72 -8.82 -7.31 -7.48
CA LEU A 72 -8.80 -7.83 -6.12
C LEU A 72 -8.01 -6.92 -5.15
N TRP A 73 -7.03 -6.16 -5.67
CA TRP A 73 -6.28 -5.14 -4.92
C TRP A 73 -7.00 -3.79 -4.78
N GLN A 74 -8.14 -3.60 -5.44
CA GLN A 74 -8.85 -2.32 -5.51
C GLN A 74 -9.19 -1.82 -4.11
N GLY A 75 -8.75 -0.59 -3.79
CA GLY A 75 -8.97 0.05 -2.50
C GLY A 75 -7.80 -0.05 -1.53
N LEU A 76 -6.85 -0.98 -1.71
CA LEU A 76 -5.68 -1.12 -0.83
C LEU A 76 -4.61 -0.03 -1.08
N GLY A 77 -4.64 0.60 -2.26
CA GLY A 77 -3.68 1.63 -2.66
C GLY A 77 -2.28 1.08 -2.97
N TYR A 78 -1.38 1.97 -3.40
CA TYR A 78 -0.01 1.63 -3.85
C TYR A 78 0.02 0.44 -4.85
N TYR A 79 -0.74 0.56 -5.94
CA TYR A 79 -0.95 -0.51 -6.94
C TYR A 79 0.31 -1.07 -7.62
N SER A 80 1.45 -0.36 -7.52
CA SER A 80 2.74 -0.95 -7.91
C SER A 80 3.09 -2.20 -7.10
N ARG A 81 2.61 -2.31 -5.85
CA ARG A 81 2.74 -3.53 -5.03
C ARG A 81 2.04 -4.72 -5.69
N ALA A 82 0.80 -4.57 -6.12
CA ALA A 82 0.05 -5.61 -6.83
C ALA A 82 0.75 -6.06 -8.12
N ARG A 83 1.21 -5.10 -8.94
CA ARG A 83 1.93 -5.42 -10.19
C ARG A 83 3.26 -6.11 -9.93
N ASN A 84 4.00 -5.67 -8.92
CA ASN A 84 5.27 -6.30 -8.55
C ASN A 84 5.07 -7.68 -7.92
N LEU A 85 4.04 -7.84 -7.09
CA LEU A 85 3.59 -9.12 -6.55
C LEU A 85 3.32 -10.09 -7.70
N HIS A 86 2.48 -9.69 -8.67
CA HIS A 86 2.14 -10.53 -9.81
C HIS A 86 3.35 -10.89 -10.68
N ALA A 87 4.22 -9.91 -10.98
CA ALA A 87 5.46 -10.17 -11.73
C ALA A 87 6.39 -11.17 -11.01
N SER A 88 6.51 -11.04 -9.68
CA SER A 88 7.28 -11.98 -8.86
C SER A 88 6.61 -13.34 -8.74
N ALA A 89 5.28 -13.41 -8.70
CA ALA A 89 4.54 -14.68 -8.73
C ALA A 89 4.84 -15.45 -10.02
N LYS A 90 4.78 -14.77 -11.18
CA LYS A 90 5.16 -15.34 -12.47
C LYS A 90 6.58 -15.88 -12.49
N TYR A 91 7.52 -15.09 -11.98
CA TYR A 91 8.92 -15.52 -11.89
C TYR A 91 9.09 -16.76 -11.00
N VAL A 92 8.50 -16.75 -9.80
CA VAL A 92 8.61 -17.88 -8.86
C VAL A 92 7.93 -19.14 -9.43
N ALA A 93 6.74 -19.00 -10.02
CA ALA A 93 6.01 -20.13 -10.60
C ALA A 93 6.75 -20.73 -11.80
N ASN A 94 7.19 -19.90 -12.75
CA ASN A 94 7.70 -20.37 -14.04
C ASN A 94 9.20 -20.69 -14.01
N GLU A 95 10.01 -19.83 -13.39
CA GLU A 95 11.48 -19.97 -13.39
C GLU A 95 12.00 -20.75 -12.19
N LEU A 96 11.32 -20.65 -11.04
CA LEU A 96 11.70 -21.35 -9.80
C LEU A 96 10.78 -22.54 -9.47
N GLN A 97 9.88 -22.92 -10.39
CA GLN A 97 8.98 -24.07 -10.25
C GLN A 97 8.15 -24.03 -8.95
N GLY A 98 7.70 -22.83 -8.55
CA GLY A 98 6.93 -22.59 -7.34
C GLY A 98 7.74 -22.54 -6.04
N VAL A 99 9.07 -22.70 -6.10
CA VAL A 99 9.94 -22.69 -4.93
C VAL A 99 10.46 -21.28 -4.68
N PHE A 100 10.05 -20.68 -3.56
CA PHE A 100 10.58 -19.38 -3.15
C PHE A 100 12.06 -19.50 -2.75
N PRO A 101 12.89 -18.49 -3.06
CA PRO A 101 14.24 -18.44 -2.53
C PRO A 101 14.24 -18.46 -1.00
N ASN A 102 15.18 -19.21 -0.42
CA ASN A 102 15.18 -19.51 1.02
C ASN A 102 16.13 -18.64 1.84
N ASN A 103 16.70 -17.59 1.24
CA ASN A 103 17.62 -16.70 1.91
C ASN A 103 17.43 -15.24 1.49
N TYR A 104 17.84 -14.33 2.37
CA TYR A 104 17.70 -12.89 2.23
C TYR A 104 18.24 -12.37 0.89
N LYS A 105 19.43 -12.83 0.48
CA LYS A 105 20.11 -12.32 -0.72
C LYS A 105 19.33 -12.63 -1.99
N GLU A 106 18.79 -13.84 -2.10
CA GLU A 106 18.00 -14.24 -3.26
C GLU A 106 16.57 -13.68 -3.21
N LEU A 107 15.96 -13.59 -2.02
CA LEU A 107 14.65 -12.95 -1.85
C LEU A 107 14.66 -11.48 -2.27
N LEU A 108 15.75 -10.76 -1.99
CA LEU A 108 15.91 -9.35 -2.36
C LEU A 108 15.90 -9.11 -3.88
N LYS A 109 16.14 -10.16 -4.70
CA LYS A 109 16.09 -10.07 -6.17
C LYS A 109 14.65 -10.05 -6.70
N LEU A 110 13.67 -10.49 -5.90
CA LEU A 110 12.27 -10.49 -6.31
C LEU A 110 11.74 -9.06 -6.45
N LYS A 111 10.97 -8.79 -7.50
CA LYS A 111 10.42 -7.47 -7.77
C LYS A 111 9.46 -7.06 -6.65
N GLY A 112 9.65 -5.86 -6.11
CA GLY A 112 8.83 -5.34 -5.00
C GLY A 112 9.24 -5.86 -3.61
N VAL A 113 10.27 -6.70 -3.52
CA VAL A 113 10.85 -7.15 -2.26
C VAL A 113 12.04 -6.25 -1.93
N GLY A 114 11.90 -5.45 -0.86
CA GLY A 114 13.00 -4.66 -0.29
C GLY A 114 13.60 -5.32 0.95
N ASP A 115 14.57 -4.64 1.57
CA ASP A 115 15.30 -5.13 2.77
C ASP A 115 14.37 -5.71 3.85
N TYR A 116 13.31 -4.98 4.21
CA TYR A 116 12.33 -5.42 5.21
C TYR A 116 11.67 -6.75 4.79
N THR A 117 11.07 -6.81 3.60
CA THR A 117 10.30 -7.99 3.16
C THR A 117 11.21 -9.20 2.93
N ALA A 118 12.41 -9.00 2.38
CA ALA A 118 13.41 -10.07 2.25
C ALA A 118 13.80 -10.63 3.63
N SER A 119 14.05 -9.74 4.61
CA SER A 119 14.42 -10.15 5.96
C SER A 119 13.26 -10.88 6.66
N ALA A 120 12.04 -10.38 6.49
CA ALA A 120 10.84 -10.98 7.05
C ALA A 120 10.63 -12.40 6.53
N ILE A 121 10.65 -12.61 5.21
CA ILE A 121 10.43 -13.94 4.62
C ILE A 121 11.58 -14.90 5.00
N ALA A 122 12.82 -14.44 4.89
CA ALA A 122 14.01 -15.22 5.25
C ALA A 122 13.97 -15.68 6.72
N SER A 123 13.60 -14.79 7.62
CA SER A 123 13.49 -15.09 9.04
C SER A 123 12.25 -15.95 9.35
N PHE A 124 11.07 -15.57 8.88
CA PHE A 124 9.81 -16.21 9.29
C PHE A 124 9.64 -17.61 8.69
N CYS A 125 10.06 -17.81 7.43
CA CYS A 125 9.88 -19.07 6.73
C CYS A 125 11.09 -20.00 6.92
N PHE A 126 12.30 -19.44 6.89
CA PHE A 126 13.55 -20.20 6.79
C PHE A 126 14.47 -20.05 8.01
N ASN A 127 14.02 -19.32 9.03
CA ASN A 127 14.77 -19.08 10.27
C ASN A 127 16.16 -18.46 10.05
N GLU A 128 16.36 -17.74 8.95
CA GLU A 128 17.59 -16.99 8.73
C GLU A 128 17.69 -15.86 9.76
N SER A 129 18.86 -15.72 10.37
CA SER A 129 19.14 -14.67 11.34
C SER A 129 19.39 -13.33 10.65
N THR A 130 18.31 -12.71 10.15
CA THR A 130 18.32 -11.38 9.52
C THR A 130 17.30 -10.46 10.17
N ALA A 131 17.72 -9.26 10.55
CA ALA A 131 16.87 -8.33 11.29
C ALA A 131 15.77 -7.73 10.43
N VAL A 132 14.55 -7.73 10.95
CA VAL A 132 13.42 -7.02 10.34
C VAL A 132 13.32 -5.63 10.94
N VAL A 133 13.39 -4.59 10.12
CA VAL A 133 13.30 -3.20 10.59
C VAL A 133 12.22 -2.44 9.83
N ASP A 134 11.07 -2.26 10.46
CA ASP A 134 9.96 -1.43 10.00
C ASP A 134 9.78 -0.18 10.88
N GLY A 135 8.73 0.60 10.63
CA GLY A 135 8.41 1.78 11.44
C GLY A 135 8.12 1.46 12.91
N ASN A 136 7.72 0.23 13.25
CA ASN A 136 7.53 -0.24 14.62
C ASN A 136 8.86 -0.48 15.30
N VAL A 137 9.76 -1.23 14.66
CA VAL A 137 11.09 -1.55 15.16
C VAL A 137 11.94 -0.29 15.32
N TYR A 138 11.95 0.61 14.33
CA TYR A 138 12.64 1.91 14.46
C TYR A 138 12.20 2.66 15.72
N ARG A 139 10.89 2.71 15.99
CA ARG A 139 10.34 3.42 17.15
C ARG A 139 10.72 2.76 18.47
N VAL A 140 10.62 1.43 18.56
CA VAL A 140 11.00 0.67 19.76
C VAL A 140 12.48 0.88 20.06
N LEU A 141 13.35 0.68 19.07
CA LEU A 141 14.80 0.83 19.24
C LEU A 141 15.19 2.28 19.54
N SER A 142 14.60 3.25 18.84
CA SER A 142 14.85 4.68 19.13
C SER A 142 14.52 5.01 20.57
N ARG A 143 13.34 4.59 21.06
CA ARG A 143 12.89 4.93 22.41
C ARG A 143 13.67 4.17 23.48
N TYR A 144 13.86 2.87 23.31
CA TYR A 144 14.54 2.05 24.30
C TYR A 144 16.00 2.48 24.49
N PHE A 145 16.73 2.72 23.39
CA PHE A 145 18.15 3.11 23.42
C PHE A 145 18.40 4.62 23.40
N GLY A 146 17.36 5.46 23.31
CA GLY A 146 17.49 6.92 23.28
C GLY A 146 18.08 7.52 22.00
N ILE A 147 18.03 6.78 20.88
CA ILE A 147 18.70 7.13 19.62
C ILE A 147 17.92 8.21 18.87
N ASP A 148 18.58 9.35 18.63
CA ASP A 148 18.06 10.54 17.94
C ASP A 148 18.44 10.62 16.45
N THR A 149 19.28 9.70 15.96
CA THR A 149 19.66 9.65 14.55
C THR A 149 18.39 9.46 13.70
N PRO A 150 18.11 10.34 12.70
CA PRO A 150 16.87 10.27 11.95
C PRO A 150 16.70 8.94 11.20
N ILE A 151 15.59 8.27 11.44
CA ILE A 151 15.34 6.90 10.96
C ILE A 151 15.20 6.80 9.43
N ASN A 152 14.85 7.90 8.78
CA ASN A 152 14.70 8.01 7.33
C ASN A 152 15.94 8.65 6.65
N SER A 153 17.08 8.64 7.32
CA SER A 153 18.38 8.96 6.74
C SER A 153 19.16 7.69 6.38
N SER A 154 20.08 7.76 5.41
CA SER A 154 20.96 6.63 5.06
C SER A 154 21.80 6.15 6.26
N LYS A 155 22.30 7.08 7.07
CA LYS A 155 23.02 6.78 8.32
C LYS A 155 22.13 6.07 9.34
N GLY A 156 20.92 6.58 9.56
CA GLY A 156 19.95 5.99 10.48
C GLY A 156 19.56 4.57 10.07
N SER A 157 19.13 4.38 8.83
CA SER A 157 18.74 3.06 8.33
C SER A 157 19.81 2.00 8.55
N LYS A 158 21.08 2.30 8.24
CA LYS A 158 22.21 1.40 8.49
C LYS A 158 22.45 1.12 9.98
N ALA A 159 22.43 2.15 10.82
CA ALA A 159 22.67 2.02 12.26
C ALA A 159 21.59 1.18 12.96
N PHE A 160 20.32 1.42 12.64
CA PHE A 160 19.21 0.64 13.20
C PHE A 160 19.20 -0.80 12.71
N LYS A 161 19.54 -1.05 11.44
CA LYS A 161 19.68 -2.42 10.93
C LYS A 161 20.79 -3.17 11.66
N ALA A 162 21.95 -2.55 11.85
CA ALA A 162 23.07 -3.15 12.58
C ALA A 162 22.70 -3.46 14.04
N LEU A 163 22.06 -2.50 14.73
CA LEU A 163 21.60 -2.70 16.10
C LEU A 163 20.54 -3.81 16.20
N ALA A 164 19.54 -3.80 15.31
CA ALA A 164 18.52 -4.84 15.29
C ALA A 164 19.11 -6.23 15.04
N GLN A 165 20.17 -6.31 14.22
CA GLN A 165 20.88 -7.54 13.92
C GLN A 165 21.67 -8.07 15.13
N GLU A 166 22.33 -7.20 15.87
CA GLU A 166 23.06 -7.54 17.11
C GLU A 166 22.12 -8.09 18.20
N LEU A 167 20.89 -7.59 18.24
CA LEU A 167 19.91 -7.97 19.26
C LEU A 167 19.20 -9.30 18.97
N ILE A 168 19.36 -9.90 17.79
CA ILE A 168 18.78 -11.21 17.53
C ILE A 168 19.45 -12.27 18.43
N ASP A 169 18.64 -12.94 19.26
CA ASP A 169 19.08 -14.17 19.94
C ASP A 169 19.13 -15.28 18.88
N GLY A 170 20.33 -15.78 18.59
CA GLY A 170 20.62 -16.67 17.46
C GLY A 170 19.82 -17.99 17.45
N ASN A 171 19.15 -18.33 18.55
CA ASN A 171 18.31 -19.53 18.64
C ASN A 171 16.96 -19.38 17.91
N ASN A 172 16.32 -18.21 17.96
CA ASN A 172 14.94 -18.01 17.45
C ASN A 172 14.76 -16.64 16.76
N PRO A 173 15.43 -16.40 15.61
CA PRO A 173 15.36 -15.11 14.91
C PRO A 173 13.94 -14.74 14.46
N SER A 174 13.15 -15.73 14.02
CA SER A 174 11.75 -15.52 13.61
C SER A 174 10.90 -14.96 14.74
N GLU A 175 10.98 -15.57 15.93
CA GLU A 175 10.20 -15.18 17.09
C GLU A 175 10.60 -13.79 17.57
N TYR A 176 11.91 -13.51 17.64
CA TYR A 176 12.41 -12.19 18.01
C TYR A 176 11.91 -11.09 17.06
N ASN A 177 12.04 -11.29 15.75
CA ASN A 177 11.61 -10.31 14.75
C ASN A 177 10.10 -10.04 14.85
N GLN A 178 9.28 -11.09 14.99
CA GLN A 178 7.84 -10.92 15.19
C GLN A 178 7.53 -10.23 16.54
N ALA A 179 8.28 -10.55 17.59
CA ALA A 179 8.11 -9.95 18.92
C ALA A 179 8.34 -8.45 18.90
N ILE A 180 9.44 -7.97 18.32
CA ILE A 180 9.74 -6.53 18.29
C ILE A 180 8.77 -5.74 17.40
N MET A 181 8.33 -6.32 16.29
CA MET A 181 7.30 -5.71 15.45
C MET A 181 5.96 -5.60 16.19
N GLU A 182 5.53 -6.69 16.84
CA GLU A 182 4.28 -6.73 17.59
C GLU A 182 4.33 -5.77 18.79
N PHE A 183 5.45 -5.76 19.51
CA PHE A 183 5.67 -4.86 20.64
C PHE A 183 5.53 -3.40 20.22
N GLY A 184 6.14 -3.01 19.10
CA GLY A 184 5.92 -1.67 18.57
C GLY A 184 4.47 -1.43 18.17
N ALA A 185 3.80 -2.40 17.56
CA ALA A 185 2.43 -2.25 17.08
C ALA A 185 1.40 -2.02 18.21
N ILE A 186 1.49 -2.75 19.33
CA ILE A 186 0.45 -2.73 20.37
C ILE A 186 0.89 -2.18 21.74
N GLN A 187 2.17 -2.30 22.11
CA GLN A 187 2.70 -1.74 23.38
C GLN A 187 3.28 -0.34 23.15
N CYS A 188 4.40 -0.27 22.42
CA CYS A 188 5.14 0.97 22.18
C CYS A 188 4.52 1.72 20.99
N LYS A 189 3.24 2.10 21.10
CA LYS A 189 2.47 2.78 20.04
C LYS A 189 3.04 4.18 19.71
N PRO A 190 2.80 4.71 18.51
CA PRO A 190 3.26 6.06 18.14
C PRO A 190 2.76 7.16 19.07
N LYS A 191 1.48 7.08 19.48
CA LYS A 191 0.83 8.00 20.42
C LYS A 191 0.32 7.21 21.62
N ASN A 192 0.39 7.83 22.79
CA ASN A 192 -0.09 7.28 24.06
C ASN A 192 0.31 5.79 24.27
N PRO A 193 1.61 5.45 24.17
CA PRO A 193 2.06 4.12 24.56
C PRO A 193 1.82 3.90 26.05
N ASP A 194 1.45 2.69 26.45
CA ASP A 194 1.29 2.36 27.86
C ASP A 194 2.67 2.07 28.47
N CYS A 195 3.42 3.12 28.81
CA CYS A 195 4.76 2.97 29.35
C CYS A 195 4.78 2.45 30.80
N LEU A 196 3.68 2.61 31.55
CA LEU A 196 3.59 2.16 32.95
C LEU A 196 3.38 0.65 33.06
N ALA A 197 2.73 0.03 32.07
CA ALA A 197 2.64 -1.43 31.99
C ALA A 197 3.73 -2.04 31.08
N CYS A 198 4.71 -1.25 30.62
CA CYS A 198 5.72 -1.70 29.69
C CYS A 198 6.80 -2.53 30.40
N VAL A 199 7.10 -3.73 29.88
CA VAL A 199 8.17 -4.61 30.42
C VAL A 199 9.56 -3.99 30.40
N PHE A 200 9.74 -2.88 29.69
CA PHE A 200 11.00 -2.14 29.59
C PHE A 200 11.00 -0.82 30.36
N GLN A 201 9.93 -0.49 31.11
CA GLN A 201 9.74 0.81 31.76
C GLN A 201 11.03 1.32 32.42
N ASP A 202 11.58 0.57 33.38
CA ASP A 202 12.73 0.99 34.19
C ASP A 202 14.03 1.13 33.37
N THR A 203 14.10 0.45 32.23
CA THR A 203 15.29 0.37 31.37
C THR A 203 15.21 1.21 30.10
N CYS A 204 14.05 1.80 29.82
CA CYS A 204 13.81 2.55 28.59
C CYS A 204 14.32 3.98 28.73
N VAL A 205 15.36 4.33 27.97
CA VAL A 205 15.98 5.66 28.01
C VAL A 205 14.94 6.75 27.75
N ALA A 206 14.10 6.60 26.72
CA ALA A 206 13.11 7.63 26.39
C ALA A 206 12.03 7.80 27.46
N PHE A 207 11.70 6.76 28.23
CA PHE A 207 10.77 6.91 29.35
C PHE A 207 11.43 7.67 30.50
N ASN A 208 12.62 7.25 30.91
CA ASN A 208 13.37 7.85 32.01
C ASN A 208 13.77 9.31 31.74
N GLU A 209 13.98 9.68 30.48
CA GLU A 209 14.34 11.04 30.05
C GLU A 209 13.15 11.89 29.55
N ASN A 210 11.91 11.40 29.63
CA ASN A 210 10.72 12.08 29.09
C ASN A 210 10.79 12.41 27.58
N ARG A 211 11.38 11.51 26.78
CA ARG A 211 11.59 11.65 25.32
C ARG A 211 10.72 10.71 24.47
N VAL A 212 9.72 10.04 25.05
CA VAL A 212 8.83 9.10 24.34
C VAL A 212 8.17 9.74 23.12
N ASP A 213 7.66 10.97 23.26
CA ASP A 213 6.99 11.69 22.16
C ASP A 213 7.95 12.35 21.17
N ALA A 214 9.22 12.54 21.57
CA ALA A 214 10.27 13.11 20.71
C ALA A 214 10.91 12.07 19.78
N LEU A 215 10.74 10.78 20.06
CA LEU A 215 11.37 9.67 19.34
C LEU A 215 10.35 8.75 18.67
N PRO A 216 10.64 8.23 17.45
CA PRO A 216 11.85 8.40 16.67
C PRO A 216 11.93 9.74 15.92
N VAL A 217 13.15 10.25 15.70
CA VAL A 217 13.38 11.43 14.85
C VAL A 217 13.18 11.08 13.38
N LYS A 218 12.50 11.97 12.65
CA LYS A 218 12.31 11.88 11.19
C LYS A 218 12.65 13.20 10.51
N ILE A 219 13.40 13.15 9.41
CA ILE A 219 13.57 14.28 8.51
C ILE A 219 12.22 14.58 7.85
N LYS A 220 11.79 15.85 7.87
CA LYS A 220 10.51 16.26 7.28
C LYS A 220 10.55 16.07 5.75
N SER A 221 9.52 15.42 5.21
CA SER A 221 9.32 15.29 3.77
C SER A 221 8.85 16.60 3.15
N ALA A 222 9.08 16.78 1.85
CA ALA A 222 8.54 17.90 1.07
C ALA A 222 7.00 17.90 1.10
N LYS A 223 6.39 19.08 0.94
CA LYS A 223 4.94 19.21 0.84
C LYS A 223 4.43 18.50 -0.43
N ALA A 224 3.29 17.81 -0.30
CA ALA A 224 2.62 17.17 -1.42
C ALA A 224 2.22 18.21 -2.49
N LYS A 225 2.44 17.90 -3.76
CA LYS A 225 2.03 18.76 -4.88
C LYS A 225 0.51 18.77 -5.03
N LYS A 226 -0.08 19.85 -5.53
CA LYS A 226 -1.50 19.89 -5.90
C LYS A 226 -1.65 19.56 -7.38
N LYS A 227 -2.68 18.79 -7.73
CA LYS A 227 -3.08 18.44 -9.09
C LYS A 227 -4.59 18.61 -9.21
N TYR A 228 -5.07 19.09 -10.36
CA TYR A 228 -6.50 19.38 -10.58
C TYR A 228 -7.00 18.50 -11.72
N PHE A 229 -7.89 17.58 -11.40
CA PHE A 229 -8.37 16.54 -12.32
C PHE A 229 -9.86 16.78 -12.62
N ASN A 230 -10.19 16.90 -13.90
CA ASN A 230 -11.56 17.01 -14.38
C ASN A 230 -11.88 15.74 -15.16
N PHE A 231 -12.57 14.80 -14.51
CA PHE A 231 -12.99 13.55 -15.11
C PHE A 231 -14.26 13.76 -15.93
N LEU A 232 -14.27 13.23 -17.14
CA LEU A 232 -15.37 13.33 -18.09
C LEU A 232 -16.17 12.02 -18.09
N VAL A 233 -17.37 12.05 -17.51
CA VAL A 233 -18.24 10.88 -17.37
C VAL A 233 -19.25 10.89 -18.51
N PHE A 234 -18.92 10.17 -19.58
CA PHE A 234 -19.79 10.06 -20.74
C PHE A 234 -20.94 9.08 -20.49
N ILE A 235 -22.15 9.47 -20.87
CA ILE A 235 -23.35 8.63 -20.85
C ILE A 235 -24.01 8.77 -22.22
N SER A 236 -24.03 7.67 -22.98
CA SER A 236 -24.73 7.63 -24.26
C SER A 236 -26.16 7.11 -24.14
N ASP A 237 -27.02 7.49 -25.08
CA ASP A 237 -28.42 7.03 -25.13
C ASP A 237 -28.54 5.50 -25.23
N ASP A 238 -27.54 4.82 -25.79
CA ASP A 238 -27.44 3.36 -25.87
C ASP A 238 -26.81 2.70 -24.61
N GLY A 239 -26.67 3.45 -23.51
CA GLY A 239 -26.25 2.92 -22.21
C GLY A 239 -24.76 2.58 -22.12
N LYS A 240 -23.91 3.32 -22.83
CA LYS A 240 -22.45 3.12 -22.82
C LYS A 240 -21.71 4.30 -22.20
N THR A 241 -20.46 4.02 -21.81
CA THR A 241 -19.52 5.00 -21.27
C THR A 241 -18.11 4.73 -21.80
N ILE A 242 -17.16 5.58 -21.41
CA ILE A 242 -15.74 5.45 -21.75
C ILE A 242 -14.94 5.28 -20.47
N LEU A 243 -14.14 4.22 -20.42
CA LEU A 243 -13.00 4.11 -19.51
C LEU A 243 -11.73 3.93 -20.32
N GLU A 244 -10.69 4.66 -19.94
CA GLU A 244 -9.34 4.53 -20.51
C GLU A 244 -8.40 3.91 -19.49
N GLN A 245 -7.52 3.03 -19.96
CA GLN A 245 -6.46 2.48 -19.12
C GLN A 245 -5.32 3.49 -19.01
N ARG A 246 -4.84 3.74 -17.78
CA ARG A 246 -3.69 4.62 -17.56
C ARG A 246 -2.38 3.91 -17.94
N GLU A 247 -1.98 4.07 -19.19
CA GLU A 247 -0.70 3.59 -19.70
C GLU A 247 0.49 4.44 -19.20
N GLY A 248 1.68 3.82 -19.19
CA GLY A 248 2.91 4.49 -18.79
C GLY A 248 3.15 4.60 -17.28
N LYS A 249 4.24 5.26 -16.90
CA LYS A 249 4.66 5.40 -15.50
C LYS A 249 3.90 6.54 -14.84
N GLY A 250 3.29 6.28 -13.68
CA GLY A 250 2.61 7.31 -12.90
C GLY A 250 1.74 6.72 -11.80
N ILE A 251 0.89 7.57 -11.21
CA ILE A 251 -0.15 7.08 -10.31
C ILE A 251 -1.15 6.22 -11.08
N TRP A 252 -1.67 5.20 -10.40
CA TRP A 252 -2.74 4.34 -10.93
C TRP A 252 -2.41 3.68 -12.27
N GLN A 253 -1.13 3.48 -12.57
CA GLN A 253 -0.69 2.74 -13.76
C GLN A 253 -1.45 1.42 -13.90
N ASN A 254 -1.94 1.16 -15.10
CA ASN A 254 -2.74 0.00 -15.54
C ASN A 254 -4.14 -0.10 -14.91
N LEU A 255 -4.55 0.88 -14.10
CA LEU A 255 -5.96 1.02 -13.71
C LEU A 255 -6.73 1.81 -14.76
N TYR A 256 -8.04 1.63 -14.74
CA TYR A 256 -8.97 2.35 -15.59
C TYR A 256 -9.44 3.65 -14.92
N GLN A 257 -9.75 4.64 -15.75
CA GLN A 257 -10.33 5.91 -15.34
C GLN A 257 -11.28 6.45 -16.41
N PHE A 258 -12.13 7.40 -16.04
CA PHE A 258 -12.80 8.24 -17.01
C PHE A 258 -11.78 9.12 -17.75
N PRO A 259 -12.06 9.53 -19.01
CA PRO A 259 -11.23 10.51 -19.71
C PRO A 259 -10.97 11.75 -18.85
N LEU A 260 -9.74 12.26 -18.90
CA LEU A 260 -9.24 13.23 -17.94
C LEU A 260 -8.75 14.51 -18.63
N ILE A 261 -9.24 15.65 -18.15
CA ILE A 261 -8.63 16.97 -18.40
C ILE A 261 -7.88 17.40 -17.13
N GLU A 262 -6.55 17.36 -17.18
CA GLU A 262 -5.70 17.87 -16.10
C GLU A 262 -5.42 19.37 -16.30
N THR A 263 -5.64 20.16 -15.26
CA THR A 263 -5.41 21.61 -15.26
C THR A 263 -4.38 22.04 -14.22
N PRO A 264 -3.71 23.19 -14.41
CA PRO A 264 -2.73 23.70 -13.45
C PRO A 264 -3.36 24.22 -12.15
N SER A 265 -4.63 24.62 -12.20
CA SER A 265 -5.43 25.12 -11.08
C SER A 265 -6.87 24.64 -11.16
N ASP A 266 -7.67 24.96 -10.15
CA ASP A 266 -9.12 24.87 -10.27
C ASP A 266 -9.62 25.80 -11.38
N ILE A 267 -10.70 25.41 -12.05
CA ILE A 267 -11.24 26.11 -13.23
C ILE A 267 -12.72 26.43 -13.05
N SER A 268 -13.15 27.53 -13.69
CA SER A 268 -14.57 27.88 -13.80
C SER A 268 -15.26 27.01 -14.85
N GLU A 269 -16.59 26.99 -14.82
CA GLU A 269 -17.41 26.32 -15.84
C GLU A 269 -17.12 26.84 -17.25
N THR A 270 -16.87 28.15 -17.42
CA THR A 270 -16.53 28.75 -18.72
C THR A 270 -15.22 28.19 -19.27
N VAL A 271 -14.17 28.14 -18.44
CA VAL A 271 -12.86 27.58 -18.85
C VAL A 271 -12.97 26.08 -19.12
N PHE A 272 -13.77 25.35 -18.32
CA PHE A 272 -14.07 23.95 -18.58
C PHE A 272 -14.75 23.75 -19.94
N GLN A 273 -15.74 24.58 -20.29
CA GLN A 273 -16.44 24.52 -21.57
C GLN A 273 -15.50 24.72 -22.76
N GLU A 274 -14.52 25.61 -22.66
CA GLU A 274 -13.49 25.81 -23.70
C GLU A 274 -12.67 24.53 -23.90
N HIS A 275 -12.18 23.93 -22.81
CA HIS A 275 -11.45 22.67 -22.86
C HIS A 275 -12.30 21.52 -23.42
N LEU A 276 -13.57 21.45 -23.00
CA LEU A 276 -14.50 20.41 -23.41
C LEU A 276 -14.84 20.51 -24.91
N SER A 277 -15.08 21.73 -25.42
CA SER A 277 -15.39 21.98 -26.84
C SER A 277 -14.22 21.64 -27.77
N ALA A 278 -12.99 21.74 -27.25
CA ALA A 278 -11.77 21.35 -27.96
C ALA A 278 -11.44 19.85 -27.83
N HIS A 279 -12.17 19.10 -27.01
CA HIS A 279 -11.86 17.70 -26.73
C HIS A 279 -12.14 16.80 -27.93
N SER A 280 -11.18 15.94 -28.29
CA SER A 280 -11.26 15.11 -29.50
C SER A 280 -12.49 14.19 -29.54
N LEU A 281 -12.90 13.65 -28.38
CA LEU A 281 -14.08 12.79 -28.25
C LEU A 281 -15.42 13.49 -28.56
N LEU A 282 -15.46 14.82 -28.58
CA LEU A 282 -16.70 15.59 -28.75
C LEU A 282 -16.77 16.36 -30.08
N LYS A 283 -15.75 16.22 -30.93
CA LYS A 283 -15.65 16.99 -32.17
C LYS A 283 -16.80 16.65 -33.13
N GLY A 284 -17.64 17.63 -33.41
CA GLY A 284 -18.77 17.49 -34.36
C GLY A 284 -19.97 16.73 -33.80
N GLN A 285 -20.07 16.61 -32.48
CA GLN A 285 -21.19 15.96 -31.80
C GLN A 285 -22.01 16.96 -30.98
N ASP A 286 -23.31 16.73 -30.88
CA ASP A 286 -24.19 17.43 -29.95
C ASP A 286 -24.12 16.75 -28.58
N TYR A 287 -23.91 17.52 -27.52
CA TYR A 287 -23.84 17.02 -26.15
C TYR A 287 -24.39 18.04 -25.16
N THR A 288 -24.79 17.55 -23.99
CA THR A 288 -25.06 18.38 -22.81
C THR A 288 -24.09 17.99 -21.70
N TRP A 289 -23.79 18.92 -20.79
CA TRP A 289 -22.93 18.61 -19.65
C TRP A 289 -23.41 19.26 -18.36
N SER A 290 -23.04 18.65 -17.23
CA SER A 290 -23.31 19.19 -15.90
C SER A 290 -22.17 18.81 -14.93
N LEU A 291 -21.96 19.64 -13.91
CA LEU A 291 -21.00 19.33 -12.84
C LEU A 291 -21.70 18.49 -11.77
N TYR A 292 -21.16 17.30 -11.48
CA TYR A 292 -21.69 16.43 -10.43
C TYR A 292 -21.39 16.97 -9.03
N ASN A 293 -20.10 17.20 -8.73
CA ASN A 293 -19.66 17.68 -7.42
C ASN A 293 -19.22 19.14 -7.48
N LYS A 294 -20.00 20.04 -6.86
CA LYS A 294 -19.68 21.48 -6.78
C LYS A 294 -18.37 21.74 -6.05
N ASP A 295 -18.17 21.07 -4.93
CA ASP A 295 -16.92 21.11 -4.19
C ASP A 295 -15.95 20.04 -4.72
N ALA A 296 -14.68 20.40 -4.89
CA ALA A 296 -13.67 19.47 -5.35
C ALA A 296 -13.46 18.35 -4.31
N ILE A 297 -13.58 17.10 -4.75
CA ILE A 297 -13.24 15.94 -3.93
C ILE A 297 -11.71 15.87 -3.83
N VAL A 298 -11.18 15.89 -2.61
CA VAL A 298 -9.72 15.89 -2.38
C VAL A 298 -9.22 14.49 -2.11
N HIS A 299 -8.59 13.85 -3.10
CA HIS A 299 -7.93 12.56 -2.94
C HIS A 299 -6.46 12.75 -2.54
N LYS A 300 -6.11 12.31 -1.33
CA LYS A 300 -4.76 12.50 -0.76
C LYS A 300 -3.86 11.31 -1.06
N LEU A 301 -2.81 11.53 -1.85
CA LEU A 301 -1.68 10.60 -2.01
C LEU A 301 -0.47 11.13 -1.25
N SER A 302 0.49 10.26 -0.90
CA SER A 302 1.65 10.66 -0.09
C SER A 302 2.51 11.77 -0.71
N HIS A 303 2.56 11.83 -2.04
CA HIS A 303 3.40 12.78 -2.79
C HIS A 303 2.60 13.88 -3.51
N GLN A 304 1.28 13.73 -3.64
CA GLN A 304 0.41 14.72 -4.28
C GLN A 304 -1.04 14.62 -3.80
N HIS A 305 -1.75 15.74 -3.78
CA HIS A 305 -3.19 15.78 -3.52
C HIS A 305 -3.90 16.12 -4.81
N LEU A 306 -4.86 15.27 -5.18
CA LEU A 306 -5.70 15.46 -6.36
C LEU A 306 -6.97 16.18 -5.91
N TYR A 307 -7.29 17.26 -6.60
CA TYR A 307 -8.53 18.01 -6.46
C TYR A 307 -9.38 17.66 -7.65
N THR A 308 -10.44 16.89 -7.44
CA THR A 308 -11.12 16.19 -8.53
C THR A 308 -12.57 16.65 -8.69
N ARG A 309 -12.97 16.86 -9.95
CA ARG A 309 -14.35 17.13 -10.37
C ARG A 309 -14.78 16.09 -11.39
N PHE A 310 -16.04 15.66 -11.29
CA PHE A 310 -16.69 14.78 -12.24
C PHE A 310 -17.71 15.59 -13.04
N TRP A 311 -17.57 15.57 -14.35
CA TRP A 311 -18.42 16.27 -15.30
C TRP A 311 -19.21 15.25 -16.08
N ILE A 312 -20.52 15.26 -15.93
CA ILE A 312 -21.42 14.34 -16.64
C ILE A 312 -21.65 14.88 -18.03
N ILE A 313 -21.49 14.05 -19.06
CA ILE A 313 -21.65 14.41 -20.46
C ILE A 313 -22.66 13.47 -21.08
N ASN A 314 -23.85 13.97 -21.40
CA ASN A 314 -24.87 13.19 -22.11
C ASN A 314 -24.72 13.44 -23.61
N ILE A 315 -24.68 12.37 -24.39
CA ILE A 315 -24.39 12.38 -25.82
C ILE A 315 -25.20 11.29 -26.51
N LYS A 316 -25.57 11.47 -27.78
CA LYS A 316 -26.38 10.45 -28.47
C LYS A 316 -25.61 9.15 -28.69
N GLU A 317 -24.40 9.25 -29.24
CA GLU A 317 -23.58 8.10 -29.58
C GLU A 317 -22.09 8.40 -29.40
N LEU A 318 -21.33 7.45 -28.88
CA LEU A 318 -19.89 7.61 -28.63
C LEU A 318 -19.07 7.00 -29.77
N ASN A 319 -18.31 7.84 -30.49
CA ASN A 319 -17.47 7.42 -31.63
C ASN A 319 -16.10 6.83 -31.20
N ALA A 320 -15.98 6.27 -30.01
CA ALA A 320 -14.73 5.79 -29.43
C ALA A 320 -14.87 4.34 -28.92
N GLN A 321 -13.77 3.76 -28.43
CA GLN A 321 -13.83 2.50 -27.71
C GLN A 321 -14.63 2.70 -26.42
N THR A 322 -15.80 2.05 -26.37
CA THR A 322 -16.76 2.19 -25.28
C THR A 322 -16.96 0.87 -24.54
N ILE A 323 -17.57 0.98 -23.37
CA ILE A 323 -18.02 -0.16 -22.58
C ILE A 323 -19.50 0.04 -22.22
N PRO A 324 -20.26 -1.05 -22.07
CA PRO A 324 -21.57 -0.99 -21.41
C PRO A 324 -21.44 -0.44 -19.99
N ILE A 325 -22.34 0.47 -19.60
CA ILE A 325 -22.36 1.06 -18.25
C ILE A 325 -22.50 -0.02 -17.17
N ASN A 326 -23.29 -1.06 -17.42
CA ASN A 326 -23.48 -2.17 -16.47
C ASN A 326 -22.20 -2.98 -16.20
N SER A 327 -21.22 -2.97 -17.12
CA SER A 327 -19.93 -3.63 -16.97
C SER A 327 -18.86 -2.74 -16.31
N ILE A 328 -19.17 -1.49 -15.96
CA ILE A 328 -18.19 -0.55 -15.39
C ILE A 328 -17.54 -1.10 -14.11
N ARG A 329 -18.29 -1.91 -13.35
CA ARG A 329 -17.86 -2.52 -12.09
C ARG A 329 -16.85 -3.64 -12.28
N ASP A 330 -16.67 -4.15 -13.49
CA ASP A 330 -15.71 -5.21 -13.80
C ASP A 330 -14.28 -4.66 -13.91
N TYR A 331 -14.14 -3.34 -14.14
CA TYR A 331 -12.85 -2.69 -14.33
C TYR A 331 -12.19 -2.33 -13.00
N ALA A 332 -10.87 -2.52 -12.91
CA ALA A 332 -10.08 -2.09 -11.77
C ALA A 332 -9.83 -0.58 -11.84
N VAL A 333 -10.44 0.17 -10.91
CA VAL A 333 -10.36 1.64 -10.86
C VAL A 333 -9.76 2.12 -9.54
N PRO A 334 -9.19 3.33 -9.47
CA PRO A 334 -8.82 3.95 -8.20
C PRO A 334 -10.02 4.08 -7.27
N ILE A 335 -9.81 4.03 -5.95
CA ILE A 335 -10.89 4.16 -4.97
C ILE A 335 -11.70 5.46 -5.13
N LEU A 336 -11.04 6.53 -5.59
CA LEU A 336 -11.72 7.79 -5.92
C LEU A 336 -12.81 7.60 -6.98
N ILE A 337 -12.49 6.88 -8.06
CA ILE A 337 -13.41 6.62 -9.16
C ILE A 337 -14.42 5.54 -8.78
N GLY A 338 -13.98 4.50 -8.06
CA GLY A 338 -14.87 3.46 -7.55
C GLY A 338 -15.97 4.02 -6.64
N ASN A 339 -15.63 4.93 -5.73
CA ASN A 339 -16.62 5.60 -4.89
C ASN A 339 -17.61 6.43 -5.71
N PHE A 340 -17.12 7.17 -6.71
CA PHE A 340 -18.00 7.90 -7.62
C PHE A 340 -18.96 6.96 -8.36
N ILE A 341 -18.49 5.82 -8.87
CA ILE A 341 -19.33 4.83 -9.58
C ILE A 341 -20.46 4.32 -8.68
N GLU A 342 -20.17 4.02 -7.42
CA GLU A 342 -21.19 3.53 -6.48
C GLU A 342 -22.16 4.63 -6.05
N GLU A 343 -21.67 5.86 -5.83
CA GLU A 343 -22.52 6.99 -5.42
C GLU A 343 -23.39 7.52 -6.56
N PHE A 344 -22.83 7.62 -7.77
CA PHE A 344 -23.54 8.15 -8.94
C PHE A 344 -24.69 7.24 -9.36
N SER A 345 -24.55 5.91 -9.17
CA SER A 345 -25.58 4.91 -9.50
C SER A 345 -26.12 5.09 -10.93
N PHE A 346 -25.22 4.91 -11.91
CA PHE A 346 -25.48 5.01 -13.35
C PHE A 346 -26.81 4.41 -13.84
#